data_AF-A0A848BS27-F1
#
_entry.id   AF-A0A848BS27-F1
#
_cell.length_a   1.000
_cell.length_b   1.000
_cell.length_c   1.000
_cell.angle_alpha   90.00
_cell.angle_beta   90.00
_cell.angle_gamma   90.00
#
_symmetry.space_group_name_H-M   'P 1'
#
loop_
_entity.id
_entity.type
_entity.pdbx_description
1 polymer ?
#
loop_
_entity_poly.entity_id
_entity_poly.type
_entity_poly.pdbx_seq_one_letter_code
_entity_poly.pdbx_strand_id
1 'polypeptide(L)'
;MKRRNGFIMLFALWTGLIIFSFSLAAAVLAHQYEKQIEMYRYSIEAVYLAESALLMGQLQCESEGESDLPEKWEQEFSELAEKSGPGRKIKVVRTLKQTGQGEVTGTLRGIACVGPDGVQRTRALSFNAIYDASCQRWTFTFYDYRI
;
A
#
# COMPACT_ATOMS: atom_id res chain seq x y z
N MET A 1 26.94 -64.86 21.03
CA MET A 1 26.37 -64.05 19.95
C MET A 1 25.39 -63.00 20.51
N LYS A 2 25.84 -61.76 20.78
CA LYS A 2 24.97 -60.63 21.20
C LYS A 2 25.49 -59.34 20.55
N ARG A 3 25.28 -59.16 19.25
CA ARG A 3 25.68 -57.93 18.50
C ARG A 3 24.74 -57.61 17.32
N ARG A 4 23.44 -57.95 17.41
CA ARG A 4 22.46 -57.67 16.32
C ARG A 4 21.51 -56.49 16.57
N ASN A 5 21.40 -55.96 17.78
CA ASN A 5 20.36 -54.95 18.09
C ASN A 5 20.86 -53.49 18.06
N GLY A 6 22.15 -53.24 18.29
CA GLY A 6 22.69 -51.87 18.33
C GLY A 6 22.67 -51.16 16.98
N PHE A 7 22.93 -51.89 15.89
CA PHE A 7 22.89 -51.32 14.53
C PHE A 7 21.46 -50.96 14.10
N ILE A 8 20.49 -51.83 14.39
CA ILE A 8 19.07 -51.58 14.07
C ILE A 8 18.53 -50.40 14.90
N MET A 9 18.89 -50.33 16.18
CA MET A 9 18.52 -49.21 17.05
C MET A 9 19.14 -47.88 16.57
N LEU A 10 20.42 -47.88 16.19
CA LEU A 10 21.10 -46.70 15.68
C LEU A 10 20.54 -46.25 14.33
N PHE A 11 20.22 -47.20 13.44
CA PHE A 11 19.55 -46.92 12.17
C PHE A 11 18.16 -46.32 12.38
N ALA A 12 17.34 -46.89 13.26
CA ALA A 12 16.01 -46.38 13.60
C ALA A 12 16.06 -44.96 14.20
N LEU A 13 17.01 -44.71 15.10
CA LEU A 13 17.27 -43.38 15.66
C LEU A 13 17.67 -42.37 14.58
N TRP A 14 18.56 -42.76 13.66
CA TRP A 14 18.99 -41.91 12.56
C TRP A 14 17.83 -41.58 11.61
N THR A 15 17.03 -42.56 11.23
CA THR A 15 15.84 -42.33 10.40
C THR A 15 14.80 -41.47 11.11
N GLY A 16 14.60 -41.68 12.41
CA GLY A 16 13.70 -40.86 13.22
C GLY A 16 14.17 -39.40 13.31
N LEU A 17 15.48 -39.18 13.47
CA LEU A 17 16.07 -37.85 13.46
C LEU A 17 15.84 -37.16 12.11
N ILE A 18 16.10 -37.84 10.99
CA ILE A 18 15.86 -37.32 9.64
C ILE A 18 14.39 -36.90 9.49
N ILE A 19 13.44 -37.81 9.80
CA ILE A 19 12.00 -37.55 9.65
C ILE A 19 11.57 -36.37 10.53
N PHE A 20 12.08 -36.30 11.76
CA PHE A 20 11.79 -35.20 12.67
C PHE A 20 12.35 -33.87 12.14
N SER A 21 13.60 -33.84 11.66
CA SER A 21 14.20 -32.65 11.06
C SER A 21 13.42 -32.16 9.83
N PHE A 22 13.00 -33.07 8.94
CA PHE A 22 12.15 -32.71 7.79
C PHE A 22 10.78 -32.18 8.23
N SER A 23 10.14 -32.82 9.21
CA SER A 23 8.86 -32.36 9.76
C SER A 23 8.97 -30.97 10.39
N LEU A 24 10.05 -30.72 11.15
CA LEU A 24 10.31 -29.42 11.75
C LEU A 24 10.57 -28.35 10.69
N ALA A 25 11.38 -28.65 9.67
CA ALA A 25 11.63 -27.74 8.55
C ALA A 25 10.32 -27.41 7.80
N ALA A 26 9.47 -28.40 7.56
CA ALA A 26 8.16 -28.20 6.93
C ALA A 26 7.23 -27.32 7.79
N ALA A 27 7.21 -27.52 9.11
CA ALA A 27 6.42 -26.71 10.03
C ALA A 27 6.90 -25.25 10.07
N VAL A 28 8.22 -25.03 10.10
CA VAL A 28 8.82 -23.68 10.05
C VAL A 28 8.49 -22.99 8.73
N LEU A 29 8.61 -23.70 7.60
CA LEU A 29 8.24 -23.17 6.28
C LEU A 29 6.76 -22.81 6.23
N ALA A 30 5.86 -23.68 6.72
CA ALA A 30 4.43 -23.41 6.77
C ALA A 30 4.12 -22.13 7.56
N HIS A 31 4.75 -21.96 8.72
CA HIS A 31 4.58 -20.76 9.54
C HIS A 31 5.13 -19.49 8.86
N GLN A 32 6.25 -19.60 8.13
CA GLN A 32 6.77 -18.48 7.34
C GLN A 32 5.84 -18.10 6.19
N TYR A 33 5.26 -19.08 5.48
CA TYR A 33 4.30 -18.82 4.42
C TYR A 33 3.03 -18.16 4.94
N GLU A 34 2.53 -18.56 6.10
CA GLU A 34 1.38 -17.91 6.74
C GLU A 34 1.61 -16.42 6.95
N LYS A 35 2.77 -16.05 7.52
CA LYS A 35 3.16 -14.63 7.68
C LYS A 35 3.29 -13.89 6.35
N GLN A 36 3.85 -14.54 5.33
CA GLN A 36 3.98 -13.93 4.00
C GLN A 36 2.61 -13.70 3.35
N ILE A 37 1.67 -14.62 3.48
CA ILE A 37 0.31 -14.48 2.96
C ILE A 37 -0.40 -13.31 3.63
N GLU A 38 -0.25 -13.17 4.95
CA GLU A 38 -0.83 -12.05 5.69
C GLU A 38 -0.26 -10.70 5.24
N MET A 39 1.08 -10.58 5.15
CA MET A 39 1.73 -9.37 4.63
C MET A 39 1.32 -9.07 3.19
N TYR A 40 1.18 -10.10 2.35
CA TYR A 40 0.72 -9.94 0.98
C TYR A 40 -0.72 -9.41 0.91
N ARG A 41 -1.61 -9.92 1.75
CA ARG A 41 -2.98 -9.42 1.89
C ARG A 41 -2.99 -7.94 2.27
N TYR A 42 -2.23 -7.55 3.29
CA TYR A 42 -2.14 -6.14 3.70
C TYR A 42 -1.55 -5.25 2.60
N SER A 43 -0.56 -5.75 1.86
CA SER A 43 0.00 -5.03 0.72
C SER A 43 -1.03 -4.80 -0.38
N ILE A 44 -1.84 -5.81 -0.71
CA ILE A 44 -2.91 -5.67 -1.70
C ILE A 44 -3.96 -4.67 -1.22
N GLU A 45 -4.41 -4.80 0.02
CA GLU A 45 -5.38 -3.91 0.63
C GLU A 45 -4.88 -2.45 0.59
N ALA A 46 -3.62 -2.21 0.98
CA ALA A 46 -3.00 -0.89 0.93
C ALA A 46 -2.93 -0.33 -0.50
N VAL A 47 -2.72 -1.16 -1.53
CA VAL A 47 -2.76 -0.71 -2.93
C VAL A 47 -4.15 -0.21 -3.30
N TYR A 48 -5.19 -1.01 -3.05
CA TYR A 48 -6.56 -0.63 -3.39
C TYR A 48 -7.03 0.63 -2.65
N LEU A 49 -6.68 0.76 -1.36
CA LEU A 49 -7.03 1.93 -0.57
C LEU A 49 -6.27 3.18 -1.03
N ALA A 50 -5.00 3.05 -1.40
CA ALA A 50 -4.21 4.16 -1.94
C ALA A 50 -4.77 4.63 -3.30
N GLU A 51 -5.19 3.70 -4.15
CA GLU A 51 -5.83 4.01 -5.43
C GLU A 51 -7.22 4.65 -5.24
N SER A 52 -8.01 4.15 -4.30
CA SER A 52 -9.31 4.76 -3.96
C SER A 52 -9.14 6.19 -3.44
N ALA A 53 -8.15 6.44 -2.58
CA ALA A 53 -7.84 7.78 -2.08
C ALA A 53 -7.42 8.74 -3.21
N LEU A 54 -6.67 8.22 -4.19
CA LEU A 54 -6.25 8.98 -5.36
C LEU A 54 -7.45 9.38 -6.24
N LEU A 55 -8.37 8.45 -6.50
CA LEU A 55 -9.60 8.71 -7.25
C LEU A 55 -10.51 9.71 -6.53
N MET A 56 -10.67 9.58 -5.21
CA MET A 56 -11.43 10.54 -4.41
C MET A 56 -10.80 11.94 -4.46
N GLY A 57 -9.47 12.03 -4.32
CA GLY A 57 -8.77 13.31 -4.43
C GLY A 57 -8.86 13.94 -5.81
N GLN A 58 -8.89 13.13 -6.88
CA GLN A 58 -9.10 13.61 -8.25
C GLN A 58 -10.49 14.23 -8.39
N LEU A 59 -11.53 13.50 -7.98
CA LEU A 59 -12.91 13.98 -8.02
C LEU A 59 -13.07 15.27 -7.21
N GLN A 60 -12.40 15.36 -6.05
CA GLN A 60 -12.44 16.55 -5.22
C GLN A 60 -11.80 17.76 -5.93
N CYS A 61 -10.63 17.59 -6.56
CA CYS A 61 -9.99 18.64 -7.37
C CYS A 61 -10.88 19.10 -8.54
N GLU A 62 -11.60 18.18 -9.18
CA GLU A 62 -12.54 18.53 -10.25
C GLU A 62 -13.78 19.26 -9.72
N SER A 63 -14.25 18.93 -8.52
CA SER A 63 -15.46 19.50 -7.91
C SER A 63 -15.22 20.87 -7.24
N GLU A 64 -14.06 21.06 -6.62
CA GLU A 64 -13.71 22.26 -5.89
C GLU A 64 -13.17 23.30 -6.88
N GLY A 65 -14.06 24.20 -7.32
CA GLY A 65 -13.69 25.43 -8.04
C GLY A 65 -13.00 26.44 -7.13
N GLU A 66 -12.02 26.00 -6.34
CA GLU A 66 -11.26 26.86 -5.44
C GLU A 66 -10.56 27.95 -6.25
N SER A 67 -10.85 29.21 -5.98
CA SER A 67 -10.19 30.34 -6.65
C SER A 67 -8.72 30.46 -6.25
N ASP A 68 -8.36 30.00 -5.05
CA ASP A 68 -7.00 29.95 -4.52
C ASP A 68 -6.58 28.50 -4.28
N LEU A 69 -5.51 28.09 -4.97
CA LEU A 69 -5.02 26.72 -4.95
C LEU A 69 -3.75 26.65 -4.10
N PRO A 70 -3.81 26.11 -2.87
CA PRO A 70 -2.65 26.08 -1.98
C PRO A 70 -1.53 25.18 -2.52
N GLU A 71 -0.27 25.58 -2.27
CA GLU A 71 0.92 24.85 -2.71
C GLU A 71 0.91 23.38 -2.28
N LYS A 72 0.43 23.14 -1.07
CA LYS A 72 0.21 21.81 -0.51
C LYS A 72 -1.17 21.72 0.11
N TRP A 73 -1.87 20.65 -0.22
CA TRP A 73 -3.14 20.27 0.38
C TRP A 73 -3.08 18.80 0.80
N GLU A 74 -3.66 18.50 1.95
CA GLU A 74 -3.66 17.16 2.53
C GLU A 74 -5.01 16.91 3.19
N GLN A 75 -5.57 15.74 2.94
CA GLN A 75 -6.85 15.32 3.50
C GLN A 75 -6.75 13.87 3.94
N GLU A 76 -7.21 13.61 5.16
CA GLU A 76 -7.35 12.27 5.70
C GLU A 76 -8.78 11.77 5.47
N PHE A 77 -8.92 10.53 5.00
CA PHE A 77 -10.21 9.88 4.78
C PHE A 77 -10.55 8.99 5.98
N SER A 78 -10.86 9.60 7.12
CA SER A 78 -11.11 8.90 8.38
C SER A 78 -12.28 7.91 8.28
N GLU A 79 -13.39 8.29 7.64
CA GLU A 79 -14.55 7.38 7.48
C GLU A 79 -14.22 6.15 6.62
N LEU A 80 -13.41 6.33 5.57
CA LEU A 80 -12.98 5.23 4.72
C LEU A 80 -12.03 4.30 5.48
N ALA A 81 -11.14 4.87 6.30
CA ALA A 81 -10.23 4.12 7.15
C ALA A 81 -10.99 3.29 8.19
N GLU A 82 -11.99 3.86 8.86
CA GLU A 82 -12.85 3.17 9.83
C GLU A 82 -13.63 2.01 9.19
N LYS A 83 -14.22 2.23 8.00
CA LYS A 83 -14.93 1.18 7.25
C LYS A 83 -14.02 0.07 6.75
N SER A 84 -12.74 0.38 6.48
CA SER A 84 -11.75 -0.59 5.99
C SER A 84 -11.16 -1.44 7.13
N GLY A 85 -11.32 -1.02 8.38
CA GLY A 85 -10.99 -1.79 9.57
C GLY A 85 -10.02 -1.08 10.53
N PRO A 86 -9.72 -1.71 11.68
CA PRO A 86 -8.88 -1.10 12.70
C PRO A 86 -7.44 -0.90 12.21
N GLY A 87 -6.83 0.24 12.55
CA GLY A 87 -5.43 0.52 12.24
C GLY A 87 -5.15 0.86 10.78
N ARG A 88 -6.17 1.13 9.96
CA ARG A 88 -5.98 1.67 8.62
C ARG A 88 -5.84 3.18 8.69
N LYS A 89 -4.98 3.74 7.85
CA LYS A 89 -4.88 5.19 7.64
C LYS A 89 -4.84 5.46 6.16
N ILE A 90 -5.70 6.36 5.70
CA ILE A 90 -5.85 6.66 4.29
C ILE A 90 -5.86 8.16 4.13
N LYS A 91 -5.02 8.68 3.24
CA LYS A 91 -4.93 10.10 2.98
C LYS A 91 -4.58 10.39 1.53
N VAL A 92 -4.90 11.60 1.11
CA VAL A 92 -4.46 12.15 -0.17
C VAL A 92 -3.65 13.41 0.08
N VAL A 93 -2.60 13.59 -0.72
CA VAL A 93 -1.72 14.77 -0.69
C VAL A 93 -1.62 15.32 -2.10
N ARG A 94 -2.00 16.58 -2.27
CA ARG A 94 -1.79 17.37 -3.48
C ARG A 94 -0.63 18.32 -3.24
N THR A 95 0.35 18.31 -4.14
CA THR A 95 1.45 19.29 -4.15
C THR A 95 1.50 19.92 -5.52
N LEU A 96 1.54 21.24 -5.60
CA LEU A 96 1.69 21.98 -6.85
C LEU A 96 2.99 22.77 -6.89
N LYS A 97 3.38 23.10 -8.11
CA LYS A 97 4.52 23.93 -8.45
C LYS A 97 4.04 24.92 -9.51
N GLN A 98 4.09 26.21 -9.18
CA GLN A 98 3.78 27.26 -10.14
C GLN A 98 4.77 27.23 -11.30
N THR A 99 4.24 27.14 -12.52
CA THR A 99 5.02 27.07 -13.76
C THR A 99 4.82 28.31 -14.65
N GLY A 100 3.72 29.05 -14.46
CA GLY A 100 3.47 30.32 -15.16
C GLY A 100 2.27 31.10 -14.59
N GLN A 101 1.92 32.22 -15.21
CA GLN A 101 0.70 32.96 -14.86
C GLN A 101 -0.53 32.15 -15.28
N GLY A 102 -1.29 31.64 -14.30
CA GLY A 102 -2.52 30.89 -14.54
C GLY A 102 -2.32 29.41 -14.92
N GLU A 103 -1.08 28.89 -14.86
CA GLU A 103 -0.78 27.48 -15.09
C GLU A 103 0.08 26.92 -13.95
N VAL A 104 -0.38 25.80 -13.39
CA VAL A 104 0.32 25.07 -12.34
C VAL A 104 0.49 23.61 -12.74
N THR A 105 1.60 23.02 -12.34
CA THR A 105 1.82 21.58 -12.46
C THR A 105 1.89 20.98 -11.07
N GLY A 106 1.60 19.71 -10.90
CA GLY A 106 1.64 19.11 -9.59
C GLY A 106 1.58 17.60 -9.58
N THR A 107 1.52 17.07 -8.37
CA THR A 107 1.37 15.65 -8.11
C THR A 107 0.26 15.46 -7.09
N LEU A 108 -0.63 14.53 -7.37
CA LEU A 108 -1.61 14.01 -6.43
C LEU A 108 -1.14 12.64 -5.95
N ARG A 109 -1.15 12.39 -4.64
CA ARG A 109 -0.67 11.15 -4.04
C ARG A 109 -1.73 10.57 -3.11
N GLY A 110 -2.25 9.41 -3.45
CA GLY A 110 -3.04 8.58 -2.54
C GLY A 110 -2.12 7.70 -1.71
N ILE A 111 -2.24 7.75 -0.39
CA ILE A 111 -1.40 7.01 0.55
C ILE A 111 -2.31 6.22 1.47
N ALA A 112 -2.05 4.92 1.57
CA ALA A 112 -2.72 4.05 2.53
C ALA A 112 -1.72 3.25 3.35
N CYS A 113 -2.02 3.11 4.63
CA CYS A 113 -1.27 2.31 5.60
C CYS A 113 -2.22 1.28 6.21
N VAL A 114 -1.81 0.01 6.20
CA VAL A 114 -2.62 -1.14 6.62
C VAL A 114 -1.84 -2.05 7.55
N GLY A 115 -2.50 -2.51 8.60
CA GLY A 115 -2.01 -3.55 9.50
C GLY A 115 -1.04 -3.06 10.58
N PRO A 116 -0.73 -3.91 11.57
CA PRO A 116 0.15 -3.56 12.70
C PRO A 116 1.59 -3.29 12.28
N ASP A 117 2.04 -3.94 11.20
CA ASP A 117 3.39 -3.77 10.64
C ASP A 117 3.52 -2.48 9.80
N GLY A 118 2.42 -1.73 9.63
CA GLY A 118 2.43 -0.43 8.95
C GLY A 118 2.71 -0.53 7.46
N VAL A 119 2.16 -1.54 6.77
CA VAL A 119 2.36 -1.71 5.32
C VAL A 119 1.78 -0.49 4.61
N GLN A 120 2.68 0.34 4.07
CA GLN A 120 2.31 1.56 3.38
C GLN A 120 2.45 1.39 1.87
N ARG A 121 1.42 1.82 1.14
CA ARG A 121 1.44 1.94 -0.31
C ARG A 121 1.05 3.35 -0.71
N THR A 122 1.68 3.80 -1.79
CA THR A 122 1.45 5.12 -2.38
C THR A 122 1.15 4.93 -3.86
N ARG A 123 0.12 5.61 -4.34
CA ARG A 123 -0.18 5.81 -5.76
C ARG A 123 -0.12 7.29 -6.05
N ALA A 124 0.38 7.64 -7.23
CA ALA A 124 0.58 9.01 -7.62
C ALA A 124 0.09 9.24 -9.04
N LEU A 125 -0.39 10.45 -9.29
CA LEU A 125 -0.70 11.00 -10.61
C LEU A 125 -0.04 12.37 -10.73
N SER A 126 0.45 12.68 -11.92
CA SER A 126 0.85 14.04 -12.25
C SER A 126 -0.35 14.79 -12.78
N PHE A 127 -0.39 16.11 -12.61
CA PHE A 127 -1.43 16.92 -13.23
C PHE A 127 -0.89 18.26 -13.69
N ASN A 128 -1.59 18.83 -14.68
CA ASN A 128 -1.53 20.24 -15.00
C ASN A 128 -2.89 20.85 -14.62
N ALA A 129 -2.90 22.05 -14.08
CA ALA A 129 -4.11 22.81 -13.87
C ALA A 129 -3.99 24.20 -14.48
N ILE A 130 -5.03 24.61 -15.21
CA ILE A 130 -5.11 25.90 -15.88
C ILE A 130 -6.27 26.69 -15.27
N TYR A 131 -6.02 27.94 -14.92
CA TYR A 131 -7.03 28.83 -14.38
C TYR A 131 -7.81 29.50 -15.51
N ASP A 132 -9.12 29.25 -15.57
CA ASP A 132 -10.03 29.98 -16.43
C ASP A 132 -10.58 31.19 -15.67
N ALA A 133 -10.11 32.39 -16.04
CA ALA A 133 -10.53 33.65 -15.45
C ALA A 133 -12.00 34.01 -15.76
N SER A 134 -12.59 33.47 -16.84
CA SER A 134 -13.98 33.74 -17.20
C SER A 134 -14.97 32.99 -16.30
N CYS A 135 -14.58 31.77 -15.88
CA CYS A 135 -15.37 30.91 -15.01
C CYS A 135 -14.88 30.90 -13.55
N GLN A 136 -13.80 31.63 -13.24
CA GLN A 136 -13.10 31.64 -11.95
C GLN A 136 -12.80 30.24 -11.42
N ARG A 137 -12.39 29.33 -12.31
CA ARG A 137 -12.27 27.90 -12.01
C ARG A 137 -10.97 27.33 -12.56
N TRP A 138 -10.38 26.41 -11.81
CA TRP A 138 -9.27 25.61 -12.29
C TRP A 138 -9.76 24.37 -13.03
N THR A 139 -9.13 24.09 -14.17
CA THR A 139 -9.36 22.87 -14.94
C THR A 139 -8.13 21.99 -14.80
N PHE A 140 -8.31 20.81 -14.20
CA PHE A 140 -7.24 19.83 -13.99
C PHE A 140 -7.19 18.83 -15.13
N THR A 141 -5.99 18.50 -15.59
CA THR A 141 -5.71 17.39 -16.50
C THR A 141 -4.71 16.46 -15.83
N PHE A 142 -5.15 15.23 -15.55
CA PHE A 142 -4.34 14.21 -14.87
C PHE A 142 -3.65 13.30 -15.88
N TYR A 143 -2.45 12.86 -15.51
CA TYR A 143 -1.62 11.96 -16.29
C TYR A 143 -1.13 10.84 -15.39
N ASP A 144 -1.05 9.64 -15.94
CA ASP A 144 -0.37 8.54 -15.29
C ASP A 144 1.05 8.95 -14.92
N TYR A 145 1.41 8.71 -13.66
CA TYR A 145 2.76 8.95 -13.19
C TYR A 145 3.67 7.91 -13.85
N ARG A 146 4.39 8.32 -14.89
CA ARG A 146 5.48 7.50 -15.45
C ARG A 146 6.58 7.43 -14.39
N ILE A 147 6.72 6.26 -13.78
CA ILE A 147 7.84 5.88 -12.91
C ILE A 147 9.11 5.82 -13.75
#